data_AF-A0A517PRS6-F1
#
_entry.id   AF-A0A517PRS6-F1
#
_cell.length_a   1.000
_cell.length_b   1.000
_cell.length_c   1.000
_cell.angle_alpha   90.00
_cell.angle_beta   90.00
_cell.angle_gamma   90.00
#
_symmetry.space_group_name_H-M   'P 1'
#
loop_
_entity.id
_entity.type
_entity.pdbx_description
1 polymer ?
#
loop_
_entity_poly.entity_id
_entity_poly.type
_entity_poly.pdbx_seq_one_letter_code
_entity_poly.pdbx_strand_id
1 'polypeptide(L)'
;MTTPVLSLSVRSLLLMLFVFSGSITVNAQSEQRPDPFDREVPLELRGVTQALQQNNFDQALELLADLRKDALKTRNRRLQAEIVTSMKEVNRLKREFIKVKNEYESLLKSQDPAAARVIGNFYCLEKCDWKAGLKLLLKSDSPALRKTAAFDLQLPATPESQVRLADAWWQVAEEEKGQVRKAYLLRGRYWYLQARPHIPAAERVDRDKKLALIPLEADQIVIWNQHNAHYSDRGTEACVVTLLLQGKPVWRKAIRIPWEKDSPAFQTLNPPGVRFDQIRVDVTQYRGNGGGLGEIEVFDNKINVARNCSVVASEYWEQNPKHHPTNLTNGDNSGATGFWLLNNQKTGWALVDLINYLPFQ
;
A
#
# COMPACT_ATOMS: atom_id res chain seq x y z
N MET A 1 -59.04 37.84 62.11
CA MET A 1 -60.38 37.28 61.87
C MET A 1 -60.52 37.01 60.37
N THR A 2 -60.78 35.73 60.02
CA THR A 2 -61.42 35.17 58.80
C THR A 2 -60.94 35.54 57.37
N THR A 3 -60.21 34.58 56.73
CA THR A 3 -60.36 33.92 55.37
C THR A 3 -60.65 34.74 54.09
N PRO A 4 -60.53 34.24 52.81
CA PRO A 4 -60.33 32.86 52.31
C PRO A 4 -59.39 32.65 51.07
N VAL A 5 -59.35 31.37 50.65
CA VAL A 5 -58.91 30.69 49.41
C VAL A 5 -59.58 31.20 48.12
N LEU A 6 -58.92 31.08 46.96
CA LEU A 6 -59.59 30.87 45.66
C LEU A 6 -58.69 30.17 44.61
N SER A 7 -59.27 29.13 43.99
CA SER A 7 -58.82 28.35 42.82
C SER A 7 -59.42 28.91 41.53
N LEU A 8 -58.80 28.66 40.36
CA LEU A 8 -59.41 28.69 39.01
C LEU A 8 -58.32 28.25 38.01
N SER A 9 -58.35 27.08 37.36
CA SER A 9 -59.23 26.53 36.31
C SER A 9 -59.17 27.21 34.93
N VAL A 10 -58.41 26.55 34.04
CA VAL A 10 -58.66 26.17 32.61
C VAL A 10 -59.08 27.23 31.59
N ARG A 11 -58.29 27.33 30.49
CA ARG A 11 -58.81 27.40 29.11
C ARG A 11 -57.82 26.82 28.09
N SER A 12 -58.32 25.87 27.30
CA SER A 12 -57.68 25.18 26.18
C SER A 12 -57.57 26.04 24.92
N LEU A 13 -56.53 25.82 24.11
CA LEU A 13 -56.61 25.97 22.66
C LEU A 13 -55.68 24.94 21.98
N LEU A 14 -56.27 24.10 21.14
CA LEU A 14 -55.63 23.04 20.36
C LEU A 14 -55.31 23.61 18.96
N LEU A 15 -54.05 23.50 18.51
CA LEU A 15 -53.69 23.75 17.11
C LEU A 15 -52.87 22.56 16.59
N MET A 16 -53.48 21.77 15.71
CA MET A 16 -52.83 20.72 14.93
C MET A 16 -51.96 21.37 13.84
N LEU A 17 -50.66 21.05 13.83
CA LEU A 17 -49.77 21.28 12.69
C LEU A 17 -49.03 19.97 12.40
N PHE A 18 -49.39 19.36 11.28
CA PHE A 18 -48.65 18.24 10.68
C PHE A 18 -47.28 18.74 10.25
N VAL A 19 -46.23 18.36 10.98
CA VAL A 19 -44.85 18.48 10.49
C VAL A 19 -44.43 17.10 9.96
N PHE A 20 -44.37 17.00 8.64
CA PHE A 20 -43.65 15.95 7.95
C PHE A 20 -42.18 16.03 8.38
N SER A 21 -41.76 15.16 9.30
CA SER A 21 -40.35 14.88 9.56
C SER A 21 -39.81 14.02 8.42
N GLY A 22 -39.57 14.66 7.28
CA GLY A 22 -38.67 14.12 6.27
C GLY A 22 -37.27 14.11 6.85
N SER A 23 -36.87 13.00 7.46
CA SER A 23 -35.47 12.75 7.77
C SER A 23 -34.72 12.80 6.45
N ILE A 24 -33.94 13.87 6.26
CA ILE A 24 -32.88 13.93 5.26
C ILE A 24 -31.96 12.77 5.63
N THR A 25 -32.09 11.66 4.92
CA THR A 25 -31.05 10.65 4.87
C THR A 25 -29.87 11.31 4.19
N VAL A 26 -29.00 11.93 4.98
CA VAL A 26 -27.62 12.14 4.58
C VAL A 26 -27.10 10.74 4.33
N ASN A 27 -27.09 10.36 3.05
CA ASN A 27 -26.47 9.13 2.59
C ASN A 27 -24.99 9.31 2.91
N ALA A 28 -24.58 8.87 4.09
CA ALA A 28 -23.20 8.68 4.43
C ALA A 28 -22.67 7.71 3.38
N GLN A 29 -22.04 8.24 2.33
CA GLN A 29 -21.12 7.47 1.53
C GLN A 29 -20.19 6.85 2.57
N SER A 30 -20.31 5.54 2.77
CA SER A 30 -19.39 4.82 3.63
C SER A 30 -18.00 5.24 3.18
N GLU A 31 -17.20 5.77 4.10
CA GLU A 31 -15.78 5.96 3.88
C GLU A 31 -15.21 4.57 3.60
N GLN A 32 -15.26 4.17 2.34
CA GLN A 32 -14.75 2.88 1.89
C GLN A 32 -13.24 2.95 2.10
N ARG A 33 -12.75 2.10 3.00
CA ARG A 33 -11.32 1.87 3.22
C ARG A 33 -10.59 1.83 1.86
N PRO A 34 -9.45 2.52 1.71
CA PRO A 34 -8.68 2.47 0.48
C PRO A 34 -8.24 1.04 0.18
N ASP A 35 -8.11 0.73 -1.10
CA ASP A 35 -7.55 -0.55 -1.50
C ASP A 35 -6.09 -0.62 -1.02
N PRO A 36 -5.61 -1.78 -0.55
CA PRO A 36 -4.25 -1.89 -0.05
C PRO A 36 -3.15 -1.66 -1.10
N PHE A 37 -3.50 -1.69 -2.39
CA PHE A 37 -2.56 -1.42 -3.48
C PHE A 37 -2.75 0.00 -4.03
N ASP A 38 -3.71 0.76 -3.50
CA ASP A 38 -3.84 2.18 -3.78
C ASP A 38 -2.57 2.90 -3.29
N ARG A 39 -2.10 3.81 -4.12
CA ARG A 39 -0.98 4.69 -3.77
C ARG A 39 -1.53 6.03 -3.32
N GLU A 40 -0.90 6.59 -2.30
CA GLU A 40 -1.17 7.99 -1.94
C GLU A 40 -0.79 8.89 -3.11
N VAL A 41 -1.68 9.86 -3.37
CA VAL A 41 -1.51 10.84 -4.44
C VAL A 41 -1.28 12.20 -3.79
N PRO A 42 -0.12 12.85 -4.03
CA PRO A 42 0.12 14.21 -3.59
C PRO A 42 -1.00 15.16 -4.04
N LEU A 43 -1.35 16.13 -3.20
CA LEU A 43 -2.44 17.08 -3.46
C LEU A 43 -2.26 17.79 -4.81
N GLU A 44 -1.02 18.14 -5.12
CA GLU A 44 -0.57 18.82 -6.34
C GLU A 44 -0.84 17.98 -7.60
N LEU A 45 -0.89 16.65 -7.48
CA LEU A 45 -1.08 15.71 -8.59
C LEU A 45 -2.53 15.23 -8.73
N ARG A 46 -3.48 15.71 -7.93
CA ARG A 46 -4.89 15.25 -7.99
C ARG A 46 -5.51 15.39 -9.37
N GLY A 47 -5.29 16.52 -10.05
CA GLY A 47 -5.79 16.74 -11.42
C GLY A 47 -5.20 15.75 -12.43
N VAL A 48 -3.91 15.44 -12.30
CA VAL A 48 -3.21 14.44 -13.13
C VAL A 48 -3.82 13.05 -12.89
N THR A 49 -4.06 12.68 -11.64
CA THR A 49 -4.71 11.41 -11.28
C THR A 49 -6.13 11.31 -11.84
N GLN A 50 -6.92 12.39 -11.77
CA GLN A 50 -8.27 12.41 -12.35
C GLN A 50 -8.22 12.21 -13.88
N ALA A 51 -7.32 12.89 -14.58
CA ALA A 51 -7.12 12.68 -16.03
C ALA A 51 -6.70 11.24 -16.34
N LEU A 52 -5.80 10.66 -15.54
CA LEU A 52 -5.41 9.26 -15.67
C LEU A 52 -6.56 8.29 -15.42
N GLN A 53 -7.43 8.53 -14.44
CA GLN A 53 -8.63 7.71 -14.19
C GLN A 53 -9.56 7.66 -15.40
N GLN A 54 -9.63 8.77 -16.15
CA GLN A 54 -10.41 8.92 -17.38
C GLN A 54 -9.65 8.44 -18.63
N ASN A 55 -8.44 7.89 -18.50
CA ASN A 55 -7.53 7.54 -19.59
C ASN A 55 -7.18 8.71 -20.51
N ASN A 56 -7.31 9.96 -20.04
CA ASN A 56 -6.90 11.15 -20.77
C ASN A 56 -5.41 11.44 -20.53
N PHE A 57 -4.55 10.63 -21.15
CA PHE A 57 -3.10 10.72 -20.95
C PHE A 57 -2.51 12.05 -21.47
N ASP A 58 -3.11 12.64 -22.51
CA ASP A 58 -2.65 13.91 -23.07
C ASP A 58 -2.92 15.07 -22.10
N GLN A 59 -4.14 15.15 -21.56
CA GLN A 59 -4.45 16.12 -20.51
C GLN A 59 -3.57 15.93 -19.26
N ALA A 60 -3.29 14.67 -18.87
CA ALA A 60 -2.39 14.40 -17.75
C ALA A 60 -0.96 14.94 -18.00
N LEU A 61 -0.45 14.82 -19.24
CA LEU A 61 0.85 15.37 -19.62
C LEU A 61 0.86 16.91 -19.67
N GLU A 62 -0.22 17.52 -20.15
CA GLU A 62 -0.37 18.99 -20.15
C GLU A 62 -0.37 19.54 -18.72
N LEU A 63 -1.17 18.95 -17.82
CA LEU A 63 -1.20 19.32 -16.40
C LEU A 63 0.18 19.19 -15.74
N LEU A 64 0.92 18.11 -16.03
CA LEU A 64 2.28 17.93 -15.53
C LEU A 64 3.25 18.98 -16.09
N ALA A 65 3.09 19.39 -17.35
CA ALA A 65 3.91 20.43 -17.95
C ALA A 65 3.68 21.80 -17.30
N ASP A 66 2.43 22.12 -16.95
CA ASP A 66 2.09 23.35 -16.24
C ASP A 66 2.59 23.34 -14.80
N LEU A 67 2.35 22.24 -14.07
CA LEU A 67 2.92 22.04 -12.73
C LEU A 67 4.44 22.18 -12.73
N ARG A 68 5.12 21.72 -13.78
CA ARG A 68 6.57 21.85 -13.91
C ARG A 68 7.01 23.32 -14.00
N LYS A 69 6.28 24.16 -14.73
CA LYS A 69 6.58 25.61 -14.83
C LYS A 69 6.49 26.26 -13.47
N ASP A 70 5.47 25.92 -12.68
CA ASP A 70 5.26 26.50 -11.35
C ASP A 70 6.26 25.97 -10.32
N ALA A 71 6.58 24.68 -10.35
CA ALA A 71 7.61 24.07 -9.50
C ALA A 71 9.02 24.63 -9.79
N LEU A 72 9.29 25.04 -11.03
CA LEU A 72 10.53 25.73 -11.39
C LEU A 72 10.58 27.16 -10.82
N LYS A 73 9.49 27.93 -10.93
CA LYS A 73 9.40 29.29 -10.37
C LYS A 73 9.57 29.29 -8.85
N THR A 74 8.93 28.35 -8.16
CA THR A 74 9.00 28.22 -6.70
C THR A 74 10.25 27.49 -6.20
N ARG A 75 11.10 26.98 -7.12
CA ARG A 75 12.31 26.21 -6.83
C ARG A 75 12.05 24.97 -5.94
N ASN A 76 10.84 24.41 -6.01
CA ASN A 76 10.48 23.20 -5.26
C ASN A 76 11.11 21.96 -5.93
N ARG A 77 12.33 21.60 -5.51
CA ARG A 77 13.12 20.51 -6.10
C ARG A 77 12.47 19.14 -5.93
N ARG A 78 11.79 18.89 -4.80
CA ARG A 78 11.08 17.63 -4.54
C ARG A 78 9.96 17.45 -5.55
N LEU A 79 9.09 18.44 -5.68
CA LEU A 79 7.99 18.42 -6.64
C LEU A 79 8.49 18.31 -8.09
N GLN A 80 9.60 18.96 -8.44
CA GLN A 80 10.20 18.80 -9.77
C GLN A 80 10.61 17.35 -10.06
N ALA A 81 11.18 16.63 -9.09
CA ALA A 81 11.56 15.22 -9.24
C ALA A 81 10.33 14.30 -9.35
N GLU A 82 9.29 14.56 -8.54
CA GLU A 82 8.01 13.85 -8.60
C GLU A 82 7.35 14.04 -9.98
N ILE A 83 7.27 15.27 -10.50
CA ILE A 83 6.70 15.57 -11.82
C ILE A 83 7.43 14.82 -12.94
N VAL A 84 8.77 14.81 -12.94
CA VAL A 84 9.54 14.08 -13.96
C VAL A 84 9.24 12.58 -13.91
N THR A 85 9.09 12.02 -12.72
CA THR A 85 8.74 10.61 -12.52
C THR A 85 7.33 10.33 -13.04
N SER A 86 6.35 11.19 -12.69
CA SER A 86 4.98 11.09 -13.18
C SER A 86 4.90 11.21 -14.70
N MET A 87 5.64 12.13 -15.34
CA MET A 87 5.64 12.25 -16.80
C MET A 87 6.11 10.97 -17.50
N LYS A 88 7.15 10.30 -16.96
CA LYS A 88 7.62 9.01 -17.49
C LYS A 88 6.53 7.94 -17.37
N GLU A 89 5.84 7.91 -16.23
CA GLU A 89 4.77 6.96 -15.97
C GLU A 89 3.54 7.19 -16.85
N VAL A 90 3.10 8.45 -17.02
CA VAL A 90 1.98 8.78 -17.92
C VAL A 90 2.30 8.34 -19.35
N ASN A 91 3.52 8.61 -19.83
CA ASN A 91 3.95 8.17 -21.17
C ASN A 91 4.01 6.63 -21.30
N ARG A 92 4.42 5.93 -20.25
CA ARG A 92 4.40 4.46 -20.22
C ARG A 92 2.96 3.95 -20.30
N LEU A 93 2.07 4.45 -19.44
CA LEU A 93 0.65 4.08 -19.44
C LEU A 93 -0.03 4.39 -20.78
N LYS A 94 0.29 5.52 -21.41
CA LYS A 94 -0.22 5.86 -22.74
C LYS A 94 0.16 4.79 -23.77
N ARG A 95 1.42 4.32 -23.76
CA ARG A 95 1.88 3.24 -24.67
C ARG A 95 1.22 1.91 -24.37
N GLU A 96 1.06 1.55 -23.10
CA GLU A 96 0.38 0.31 -22.72
C GLU A 96 -1.12 0.36 -23.06
N PHE A 97 -1.77 1.51 -22.90
CA PHE A 97 -3.18 1.67 -23.24
C PHE A 97 -3.45 1.51 -24.74
N ILE A 98 -2.53 1.95 -25.60
CA ILE A 98 -2.63 1.74 -27.05
C ILE A 98 -2.77 0.25 -27.38
N LYS A 99 -2.10 -0.65 -26.64
CA LYS A 99 -2.15 -2.10 -26.85
C LYS A 99 -3.51 -2.72 -26.54
N VAL A 100 -4.31 -2.07 -25.69
CA VAL A 100 -5.64 -2.55 -25.25
C VAL A 100 -6.78 -1.65 -25.75
N LYS A 101 -6.48 -0.73 -26.67
CA LYS A 101 -7.45 0.28 -27.13
C LYS A 101 -8.67 -0.36 -27.79
N ASN A 102 -8.48 -1.42 -28.57
CA ASN A 102 -9.57 -2.11 -29.26
C ASN A 102 -10.54 -2.76 -28.28
N GLU A 103 -10.03 -3.44 -27.25
CA GLU A 103 -10.82 -4.02 -26.17
C GLU A 103 -11.52 -2.93 -25.37
N TYR A 104 -10.87 -1.79 -25.14
CA TYR A 104 -11.49 -0.65 -24.47
C TYR A 104 -12.69 -0.11 -25.26
N GLU A 105 -12.54 0.08 -26.57
CA GLU A 105 -13.64 0.50 -27.44
C GLU A 105 -14.77 -0.55 -27.52
N SER A 106 -14.43 -1.84 -27.54
CA SER A 106 -15.40 -2.94 -27.48
C SER A 106 -16.20 -2.89 -26.18
N LEU A 107 -15.51 -2.79 -25.04
CA LEU A 107 -16.13 -2.69 -23.72
C LEU A 107 -17.12 -1.51 -23.62
N LEU A 108 -16.79 -0.36 -24.21
CA LEU A 108 -17.68 0.81 -24.24
C LEU A 108 -18.92 0.60 -25.11
N LYS A 109 -18.83 -0.17 -26.21
CA LYS A 109 -19.92 -0.37 -27.16
C LYS A 109 -20.84 -1.53 -26.79
N SER A 110 -20.28 -2.69 -26.45
CA SER A 110 -21.00 -3.95 -26.32
C SER A 110 -20.97 -4.55 -24.91
N GLN A 111 -20.21 -3.96 -23.98
CA GLN A 111 -19.95 -4.54 -22.66
C GLN A 111 -19.42 -5.99 -22.74
N ASP A 112 -18.64 -6.30 -23.78
CA ASP A 112 -18.05 -7.61 -24.01
C ASP A 112 -17.28 -8.13 -22.77
N PRO A 113 -17.68 -9.30 -22.21
CA PRO A 113 -17.02 -9.88 -21.04
C PRO A 113 -15.52 -10.17 -21.22
N ALA A 114 -15.08 -10.56 -22.42
CA ALA A 114 -13.67 -10.81 -22.69
C ALA A 114 -12.87 -9.50 -22.67
N ALA A 115 -13.40 -8.45 -23.29
CA ALA A 115 -12.84 -7.11 -23.23
C ALA A 115 -12.82 -6.55 -21.79
N ALA A 116 -13.87 -6.81 -20.99
CA ALA A 116 -13.92 -6.41 -19.59
C ALA A 116 -12.77 -7.03 -18.76
N ARG A 117 -12.43 -8.30 -19.03
CA ARG A 117 -11.27 -8.96 -18.40
C ARG A 117 -9.95 -8.28 -18.78
N VAL A 118 -9.72 -8.02 -20.06
CA VAL A 118 -8.49 -7.37 -20.54
C VAL A 118 -8.32 -5.97 -19.95
N ILE A 119 -9.36 -5.14 -19.98
CA ILE A 119 -9.29 -3.78 -19.44
C ILE A 119 -9.24 -3.79 -17.92
N GLY A 120 -9.97 -4.69 -17.25
CA GLY A 120 -9.86 -4.84 -15.80
C GLY A 120 -8.43 -5.18 -15.38
N ASN A 121 -7.76 -6.09 -16.10
CA ASN A 121 -6.35 -6.39 -15.89
C ASN A 121 -5.45 -5.19 -16.15
N PHE A 122 -5.65 -4.45 -17.23
CA PHE A 122 -4.88 -3.21 -17.48
C PHE A 122 -4.99 -2.23 -16.30
N TYR A 123 -6.18 -2.05 -15.73
CA TYR A 123 -6.39 -1.17 -14.58
C TYR A 123 -5.69 -1.68 -13.31
N CYS A 124 -5.82 -2.98 -12.99
CA CYS A 124 -5.15 -3.56 -11.83
C CYS A 124 -3.62 -3.57 -11.95
N LEU A 125 -3.09 -3.95 -13.12
CA LEU A 125 -1.67 -4.24 -13.31
C LEU A 125 -0.88 -2.99 -13.69
N GLU A 126 -1.33 -2.30 -14.73
CA GLU A 126 -0.56 -1.19 -15.30
C GLU A 126 -0.81 0.08 -14.51
N LYS A 127 -2.07 0.38 -14.22
CA LYS A 127 -2.45 1.59 -13.47
C LYS A 127 -2.33 1.42 -11.96
N CYS A 128 -2.31 0.19 -11.46
CA CYS A 128 -2.47 -0.13 -10.03
C CYS A 128 -3.74 0.47 -9.41
N ASP A 129 -4.78 0.66 -10.22
CA ASP A 129 -6.12 1.05 -9.76
C ASP A 129 -6.95 -0.23 -9.64
N TRP A 130 -6.68 -0.98 -8.56
CA TRP A 130 -7.33 -2.25 -8.30
C TRP A 130 -8.83 -2.06 -8.09
N LYS A 131 -9.26 -1.00 -7.42
CA LYS A 131 -10.68 -0.72 -7.21
C LYS A 131 -11.46 -0.60 -8.54
N ALA A 132 -10.94 0.18 -9.50
CA ALA A 132 -11.59 0.28 -10.80
C ALA A 132 -11.43 -0.99 -11.64
N GLY A 133 -10.25 -1.63 -11.60
CA GLY A 133 -10.00 -2.88 -12.31
C GLY A 133 -10.91 -4.02 -11.85
N LEU A 134 -11.08 -4.22 -10.53
CA LEU A 134 -11.96 -5.22 -9.95
C LEU A 134 -13.42 -5.01 -10.37
N LYS A 135 -13.90 -3.77 -10.43
CA LYS A 135 -15.26 -3.46 -10.93
C LYS A 135 -15.46 -3.88 -12.39
N LEU A 136 -14.41 -3.83 -13.20
CA LEU A 136 -14.45 -4.34 -14.58
C LEU A 136 -14.36 -5.87 -14.61
N LEU A 137 -13.52 -6.47 -13.76
CA LEU A 137 -13.38 -7.92 -13.64
C LEU A 137 -14.66 -8.61 -13.17
N LEU A 138 -15.57 -7.91 -12.47
CA LEU A 138 -16.94 -8.37 -12.19
C LEU A 138 -17.74 -8.72 -13.45
N LYS A 139 -17.38 -8.14 -14.60
CA LYS A 139 -18.03 -8.38 -15.88
C LYS A 139 -17.25 -9.36 -16.76
N SER A 140 -16.15 -9.93 -16.27
CA SER A 140 -15.30 -10.83 -17.05
C SER A 140 -16.03 -12.08 -17.53
N ASP A 141 -15.51 -12.71 -18.58
CA ASP A 141 -15.95 -14.01 -19.11
C ASP A 141 -15.72 -15.17 -18.11
N SER A 142 -14.69 -15.09 -17.26
CA SER A 142 -14.38 -16.12 -16.24
C SER A 142 -15.28 -16.04 -14.99
N PRO A 143 -16.12 -17.06 -14.70
CA PRO A 143 -16.94 -17.08 -13.49
C PRO A 143 -16.14 -17.05 -12.19
N ALA A 144 -14.99 -17.74 -12.15
CA ALA A 144 -14.11 -17.77 -11.00
C ALA A 144 -13.49 -16.39 -10.73
N LEU A 145 -13.08 -15.68 -11.80
CA LEU A 145 -12.54 -14.33 -11.67
C LEU A 145 -13.60 -13.32 -11.21
N ARG A 146 -14.82 -13.37 -11.77
CA ARG A 146 -15.94 -12.52 -11.30
C ARG A 146 -16.19 -12.68 -9.80
N LYS A 147 -16.28 -13.93 -9.34
CA LYS A 147 -16.50 -14.25 -7.91
C LYS A 147 -15.34 -13.73 -7.04
N THR A 148 -14.10 -13.95 -7.48
CA THR A 148 -12.91 -13.47 -6.75
C THR A 148 -12.87 -11.95 -6.66
N ALA A 149 -13.13 -11.25 -7.78
CA ALA A 149 -13.16 -9.79 -7.80
C ALA A 149 -14.29 -9.21 -6.94
N ALA A 150 -15.46 -9.85 -6.92
CA ALA A 150 -16.58 -9.47 -6.06
C ALA A 150 -16.24 -9.62 -4.57
N PHE A 151 -15.48 -10.66 -4.22
CA PHE A 151 -15.06 -10.88 -2.85
C PHE A 151 -13.95 -9.89 -2.44
N ASP A 152 -12.99 -9.60 -3.33
CA ASP A 152 -11.94 -8.62 -3.07
C ASP A 152 -12.50 -7.20 -2.85
N LEU A 153 -13.48 -6.79 -3.65
CA LEU A 153 -14.15 -5.48 -3.49
C LEU A 153 -14.83 -5.27 -2.12
N GLN A 154 -15.06 -6.34 -1.36
CA GLN A 154 -15.58 -6.24 0.01
C GLN A 154 -14.50 -5.89 1.04
N LEU A 155 -13.22 -5.94 0.65
CA LEU A 155 -12.05 -5.69 1.51
C LEU A 155 -12.12 -6.48 2.82
N PRO A 156 -12.10 -7.83 2.76
CA PRO A 156 -12.33 -8.67 3.92
C PRO A 156 -11.36 -8.38 5.07
N ALA A 157 -11.89 -8.27 6.28
CA ALA A 157 -11.13 -7.90 7.48
C ALA A 157 -10.76 -9.09 8.38
N THR A 158 -11.46 -10.23 8.29
CA THR A 158 -11.17 -11.39 9.15
C THR A 158 -10.07 -12.26 8.55
N PRO A 159 -9.18 -12.85 9.35
CA PRO A 159 -8.11 -13.73 8.86
C PRO A 159 -8.64 -14.86 7.96
N GLU A 160 -9.74 -15.50 8.33
CA GLU A 160 -10.33 -16.61 7.58
C GLU A 160 -10.84 -16.16 6.19
N SER A 161 -11.42 -14.96 6.12
CA SER A 161 -11.91 -14.40 4.86
C SER A 161 -10.76 -13.94 3.95
N GLN A 162 -9.71 -13.36 4.53
CA GLN A 162 -8.50 -12.98 3.82
C GLN A 162 -7.75 -14.19 3.26
N VAL A 163 -7.64 -15.29 4.01
CA VAL A 163 -7.09 -16.56 3.52
C VAL A 163 -7.91 -17.10 2.35
N ARG A 164 -9.24 -17.16 2.48
CA ARG A 164 -10.10 -17.62 1.38
C ARG A 164 -9.94 -16.76 0.13
N LEU A 165 -9.78 -15.45 0.29
CA LEU A 165 -9.53 -14.54 -0.83
C LEU A 165 -8.15 -14.77 -1.46
N ALA A 166 -7.13 -15.00 -0.63
CA ALA A 166 -5.79 -15.34 -1.10
C ALA A 166 -5.81 -16.61 -1.96
N ASP A 167 -6.44 -17.67 -1.47
CA ASP A 167 -6.58 -18.94 -2.18
C ASP A 167 -7.36 -18.77 -3.49
N ALA A 168 -8.43 -17.97 -3.49
CA ALA A 168 -9.21 -17.67 -4.69
C ALA A 168 -8.37 -16.96 -5.76
N TRP A 169 -7.59 -15.94 -5.38
CA TRP A 169 -6.65 -15.25 -6.29
C TRP A 169 -5.60 -16.20 -6.85
N TRP A 170 -5.07 -17.05 -5.99
CA TRP A 170 -4.09 -18.05 -6.33
C TRP A 170 -4.62 -19.17 -7.22
N GLN A 171 -5.91 -19.49 -7.15
CA GLN A 171 -6.57 -20.41 -8.06
C GLN A 171 -6.79 -19.77 -9.43
N VAL A 172 -7.35 -18.55 -9.50
CA VAL A 172 -7.53 -17.88 -10.81
C VAL A 172 -6.20 -17.57 -11.50
N ALA A 173 -5.11 -17.38 -10.74
CA ALA A 173 -3.77 -17.21 -11.29
C ALA A 173 -3.24 -18.45 -12.04
N GLU A 174 -3.75 -19.65 -11.76
CA GLU A 174 -3.31 -20.89 -12.42
C GLU A 174 -3.76 -20.94 -13.89
N GLU A 175 -4.88 -20.29 -14.22
CA GLU A 175 -5.45 -20.19 -15.57
C GLU A 175 -4.78 -19.10 -16.42
N GLU A 176 -4.02 -18.21 -15.78
CA GLU A 176 -3.42 -17.04 -16.42
C GLU A 176 -1.92 -17.25 -16.74
N LYS A 177 -1.35 -16.34 -17.52
CA LYS A 177 0.07 -16.36 -17.91
C LYS A 177 0.72 -14.99 -17.76
N GLY A 178 2.05 -14.97 -17.76
CA GLY A 178 2.85 -13.75 -17.77
C GLY A 178 2.52 -12.82 -16.59
N GLN A 179 2.38 -11.52 -16.90
CA GLN A 179 2.17 -10.49 -15.89
C GLN A 179 0.82 -10.61 -15.17
N VAL A 180 -0.23 -11.06 -15.85
CA VAL A 180 -1.57 -11.27 -15.23
C VAL A 180 -1.47 -12.30 -14.12
N ARG A 181 -0.84 -13.45 -14.40
CA ARG A 181 -0.57 -14.47 -13.38
C ARG A 181 0.25 -13.91 -12.22
N LYS A 182 1.35 -13.19 -12.50
CA LYS A 182 2.19 -12.61 -11.44
C LYS A 182 1.38 -11.67 -10.55
N ALA A 183 0.57 -10.78 -11.12
CA ALA A 183 -0.24 -9.82 -10.37
C ALA A 183 -1.30 -10.49 -9.50
N TYR A 184 -1.98 -11.52 -10.00
CA TYR A 184 -2.94 -12.29 -9.20
C TYR A 184 -2.24 -13.05 -8.06
N LEU A 185 -1.06 -13.62 -8.31
CA LEU A 185 -0.24 -14.23 -7.26
C LEU A 185 0.14 -13.22 -6.17
N LEU A 186 0.56 -12.01 -6.56
CA LEU A 186 0.93 -10.93 -5.63
C LEU A 186 -0.28 -10.41 -4.84
N ARG A 187 -1.46 -10.33 -5.47
CA ARG A 187 -2.71 -9.96 -4.79
C ARG A 187 -3.11 -11.01 -3.74
N GLY A 188 -3.03 -12.28 -4.11
CA GLY A 188 -3.27 -13.37 -3.16
C GLY A 188 -2.25 -13.38 -2.02
N ARG A 189 -0.96 -13.16 -2.34
CA ARG A 189 0.13 -13.01 -1.36
C ARG A 189 -0.18 -11.93 -0.32
N TYR A 190 -0.64 -10.76 -0.75
CA TYR A 190 -0.98 -9.69 0.17
C TYR A 190 -2.03 -10.14 1.20
N TRP A 191 -3.16 -10.67 0.72
CA TRP A 191 -4.25 -11.11 1.60
C TRP A 191 -3.80 -12.24 2.53
N TYR A 192 -2.98 -13.17 2.03
CA TYR A 192 -2.40 -14.22 2.86
C TYR A 192 -1.49 -13.64 3.95
N LEU A 193 -0.59 -12.71 3.62
CA LEU A 193 0.31 -12.09 4.60
C LEU A 193 -0.43 -11.25 5.66
N GLN A 194 -1.59 -10.68 5.34
CA GLN A 194 -2.46 -10.05 6.36
C GLN A 194 -2.98 -11.08 7.38
N ALA A 195 -3.41 -12.24 6.91
CA ALA A 195 -4.02 -13.26 7.75
C ALA A 195 -3.02 -14.19 8.46
N ARG A 196 -1.83 -14.38 7.85
CA ARG A 196 -0.81 -15.37 8.25
C ARG A 196 -0.46 -15.33 9.74
N PRO A 197 -0.34 -14.16 10.41
CA PRO A 197 -0.03 -14.13 11.84
C PRO A 197 -1.16 -14.64 12.74
N HIS A 198 -2.39 -14.70 12.22
CA HIS A 198 -3.63 -14.93 12.97
C HIS A 198 -4.30 -16.27 12.65
N ILE A 199 -3.65 -17.13 11.86
CA ILE A 199 -4.17 -18.47 11.53
C ILE A 199 -3.26 -19.56 12.11
N PRO A 200 -3.81 -20.75 12.43
CA PRO A 200 -3.03 -21.87 12.94
C PRO A 200 -1.89 -22.27 12.01
N ALA A 201 -0.75 -22.71 12.58
CA ALA A 201 0.41 -23.15 11.80
C ALA A 201 0.08 -24.28 10.80
N ALA A 202 -0.85 -25.18 11.16
CA ALA A 202 -1.32 -26.24 10.27
C ALA A 202 -1.96 -25.68 8.97
N GLU A 203 -2.70 -24.57 9.06
CA GLU A 203 -3.30 -23.91 7.90
C GLU A 203 -2.27 -23.15 7.04
N ARG A 204 -1.06 -22.90 7.57
CA ARG A 204 -0.01 -22.20 6.84
C ARG A 204 0.78 -23.10 5.90
N VAL A 205 0.88 -24.40 6.19
CA VAL A 205 1.85 -25.31 5.52
C VAL A 205 1.82 -25.23 3.99
N ASP A 206 0.67 -25.44 3.36
CA ASP A 206 0.60 -25.44 1.89
C ASP A 206 0.62 -24.04 1.29
N ARG A 207 0.16 -23.04 2.04
CA ARG A 207 0.15 -21.63 1.62
C ARG A 207 1.55 -21.02 1.68
N ASP A 208 2.35 -21.41 2.66
CA ASP A 208 3.78 -21.07 2.77
C ASP A 208 4.57 -21.67 1.60
N LYS A 209 4.26 -22.92 1.20
CA LYS A 209 4.83 -23.50 -0.03
C LYS A 209 4.44 -22.70 -1.27
N LYS A 210 3.16 -22.31 -1.40
CA LYS A 210 2.69 -21.51 -2.54
C LYS A 210 3.33 -20.12 -2.56
N LEU A 211 3.46 -19.47 -1.40
CA LEU A 211 4.15 -18.19 -1.23
C LEU A 211 5.60 -18.25 -1.72
N ALA A 212 6.34 -19.32 -1.37
CA ALA A 212 7.73 -19.51 -1.77
C ALA A 212 7.93 -19.65 -3.30
N LEU A 213 6.88 -20.03 -4.04
CA LEU A 213 6.93 -20.19 -5.49
C LEU A 213 6.61 -18.91 -6.27
N ILE A 214 6.22 -17.83 -5.58
CA ILE A 214 5.91 -16.55 -6.22
C ILE A 214 7.24 -15.82 -6.49
N PRO A 215 7.64 -15.64 -7.76
CA PRO A 215 8.88 -14.95 -8.07
C PRO A 215 8.75 -13.47 -7.72
N LEU A 216 9.66 -12.97 -6.89
CA LEU A 216 9.77 -11.57 -6.52
C LEU A 216 11.00 -10.95 -7.15
N GLU A 217 10.83 -9.77 -7.74
CA GLU A 217 11.90 -8.96 -8.31
C GLU A 217 11.91 -7.62 -7.60
N ALA A 218 13.08 -7.12 -7.23
CA ALA A 218 13.22 -5.79 -6.67
C ALA A 218 13.64 -4.83 -7.77
N ASP A 219 12.81 -3.82 -8.06
CA ASP A 219 13.18 -2.69 -8.92
C ASP A 219 13.28 -1.36 -8.16
N GLN A 220 12.65 -1.28 -6.98
CA GLN A 220 12.78 -0.16 -6.08
C GLN A 220 12.84 -0.64 -4.62
N ILE A 221 13.71 -0.01 -3.84
CA ILE A 221 13.82 -0.18 -2.38
C ILE A 221 13.74 1.21 -1.77
N VAL A 222 13.00 1.35 -0.67
CA VAL A 222 12.99 2.57 0.14
C VAL A 222 13.39 2.21 1.56
N ILE A 223 14.48 2.80 2.03
CA ILE A 223 14.91 2.66 3.42
C ILE A 223 14.54 3.95 4.16
N TRP A 224 13.59 3.84 5.07
CA TRP A 224 13.13 4.94 5.89
C TRP A 224 13.95 5.04 7.17
N ASN A 225 14.30 6.27 7.52
CA ASN A 225 14.94 6.59 8.79
C ASN A 225 13.86 6.84 9.85
N GLN A 226 14.26 6.70 11.11
CA GLN A 226 13.46 7.11 12.25
C GLN A 226 14.09 8.36 12.88
N HIS A 227 13.29 9.19 13.52
CA HIS A 227 13.74 10.38 14.24
C HIS A 227 13.37 10.36 15.73
N ASN A 228 12.93 9.21 16.23
CA ASN A 228 12.58 8.93 17.63
C ASN A 228 11.61 9.97 18.23
N ALA A 229 10.69 10.48 17.41
CA ALA A 229 9.74 11.53 17.78
C ALA A 229 10.44 12.71 18.52
N HIS A 230 9.90 13.11 19.67
CA HIS A 230 10.41 14.23 20.47
C HIS A 230 11.78 13.99 21.12
N TYR A 231 12.26 12.73 21.18
CA TYR A 231 13.59 12.44 21.74
C TYR A 231 14.70 12.87 20.80
N SER A 232 14.52 12.67 19.48
CA SER A 232 15.47 13.13 18.44
C SER A 232 16.94 12.77 18.66
N ASP A 233 17.20 11.69 19.39
CA ASP A 233 18.53 11.31 19.90
C ASP A 233 19.15 10.13 19.15
N ARG A 234 18.51 9.63 18.08
CA ARG A 234 18.92 8.43 17.33
C ARG A 234 18.64 8.58 15.85
N GLY A 235 19.41 7.86 15.03
CA GLY A 235 19.18 7.78 13.60
C GLY A 235 20.29 7.02 12.87
N THR A 236 20.00 6.53 11.67
CA THR A 236 21.01 5.89 10.81
C THR A 236 21.58 6.90 9.81
N GLU A 237 22.90 7.04 9.76
CA GLU A 237 23.58 7.93 8.79
C GLU A 237 24.07 7.15 7.56
N ALA A 238 24.49 5.89 7.75
CA ALA A 238 24.92 5.02 6.67
C ALA A 238 24.59 3.55 6.93
N CYS A 239 24.22 2.83 5.88
CA CYS A 239 23.96 1.39 5.93
C CYS A 239 24.39 0.68 4.64
N VAL A 240 24.41 -0.65 4.71
CA VAL A 240 24.58 -1.52 3.55
C VAL A 240 23.28 -2.29 3.34
N VAL A 241 22.69 -2.14 2.15
CA VAL A 241 21.51 -2.89 1.74
C VAL A 241 21.96 -4.06 0.88
N THR A 242 21.52 -5.27 1.23
CA THR A 242 21.83 -6.51 0.52
C THR A 242 20.54 -7.25 0.19
N LEU A 243 20.29 -7.52 -1.09
CA LEU A 243 19.27 -8.48 -1.49
C LEU A 243 19.90 -9.87 -1.53
N LEU A 244 19.19 -10.86 -0.98
CA LEU A 244 19.60 -12.25 -1.00
C LEU A 244 18.55 -13.10 -1.72
N LEU A 245 19.04 -14.16 -2.36
CA LEU A 245 18.23 -15.25 -2.87
C LEU A 245 18.76 -16.53 -2.25
N GLN A 246 17.94 -17.22 -1.47
CA GLN A 246 18.29 -18.45 -0.75
C GLN A 246 19.56 -18.27 0.10
N GLY A 247 19.63 -17.13 0.80
CA GLY A 247 20.77 -16.77 1.66
C GLY A 247 22.03 -16.30 0.92
N LYS A 248 22.05 -16.28 -0.42
CA LYS A 248 23.19 -15.78 -1.21
C LYS A 248 22.98 -14.34 -1.64
N PRO A 249 23.95 -13.43 -1.42
CA PRO A 249 23.86 -12.05 -1.92
C PRO A 249 23.76 -12.02 -3.44
N VAL A 250 22.70 -11.39 -3.96
CA VAL A 250 22.48 -11.20 -5.41
C VAL A 250 22.63 -9.74 -5.83
N TRP A 251 22.52 -8.82 -4.89
CA TRP A 251 22.74 -7.39 -5.10
C TRP A 251 23.10 -6.74 -3.77
N ARG A 252 24.00 -5.75 -3.80
CA ARG A 252 24.48 -5.06 -2.60
C ARG A 252 24.82 -3.61 -2.91
N LYS A 253 24.48 -2.69 -2.00
CA LYS A 253 24.85 -1.28 -2.11
C LYS A 253 25.04 -0.64 -0.74
N ALA A 254 26.18 0.04 -0.55
CA ALA A 254 26.39 0.94 0.57
C ALA A 254 25.75 2.31 0.26
N ILE A 255 25.02 2.87 1.21
CA ILE A 255 24.33 4.15 1.06
C ILE A 255 24.49 5.01 2.31
N ARG A 256 24.38 6.32 2.12
CA ARG A 256 24.01 7.25 3.19
C ARG A 256 22.51 7.47 3.15
N ILE A 257 21.91 7.67 4.32
CA ILE A 257 20.49 7.98 4.46
C ILE A 257 20.37 9.36 5.10
N PRO A 258 19.56 10.27 4.56
CA PRO A 258 19.30 11.54 5.23
C PRO A 258 18.59 11.30 6.57
N TRP A 259 18.72 12.27 7.47
CA TRP A 259 17.99 12.29 8.74
C TRP A 259 17.48 13.69 8.99
N GLU A 260 16.21 13.80 9.35
CA GLU A 260 15.54 15.05 9.70
C GLU A 260 14.87 14.89 11.07
N LYS A 261 14.88 15.95 11.87
CA LYS A 261 14.48 15.88 13.29
C LYS A 261 13.00 15.58 13.49
N ASP A 262 12.16 16.18 12.67
CA ASP A 262 10.70 16.20 12.83
C ASP A 262 10.00 15.90 11.50
N SER A 263 10.66 15.15 10.61
CA SER A 263 10.14 14.84 9.28
C SER A 263 10.64 13.48 8.81
N PRO A 264 9.81 12.71 8.09
CA PRO A 264 10.25 11.46 7.47
C PRO A 264 11.44 11.70 6.53
N ALA A 265 12.51 10.94 6.73
CA ALA A 265 13.68 10.97 5.87
C ALA A 265 13.94 9.56 5.33
N PHE A 266 14.29 9.43 4.06
CA PHE A 266 14.48 8.13 3.43
C PHE A 266 15.50 8.18 2.30
N GLN A 267 15.94 7.01 1.87
CA GLN A 267 16.74 6.85 0.67
C GLN A 267 16.12 5.81 -0.26
N THR A 268 15.97 6.18 -1.53
CA THR A 268 15.49 5.28 -2.59
C THR A 268 16.67 4.64 -3.32
N LEU A 269 16.60 3.34 -3.56
CA LEU A 269 17.53 2.57 -4.38
C LEU A 269 16.76 1.91 -5.51
N ASN A 270 17.37 1.81 -6.69
CA ASN A 270 16.77 1.19 -7.88
C ASN A 270 17.63 -0.01 -8.33
N PRO A 271 17.50 -1.19 -7.70
CA PRO A 271 18.11 -2.42 -8.19
C PRO A 271 17.62 -2.79 -9.61
N PRO A 272 18.38 -3.59 -10.39
CA PRO A 272 18.06 -3.85 -11.79
C PRO A 272 17.02 -4.98 -11.99
N GLY A 273 16.01 -5.10 -11.11
CA GLY A 273 14.99 -6.14 -11.21
C GLY A 273 15.50 -7.54 -10.86
N VAL A 274 16.40 -7.66 -9.88
CA VAL A 274 16.97 -8.96 -9.50
C VAL A 274 15.97 -9.78 -8.68
N ARG A 275 15.98 -11.11 -8.87
CA ARG A 275 15.20 -12.02 -8.03
C ARG A 275 15.78 -12.08 -6.62
N PHE A 276 14.90 -12.07 -5.62
CA PHE A 276 15.28 -12.12 -4.21
C PHE A 276 14.18 -12.79 -3.37
N ASP A 277 14.55 -13.26 -2.18
CA ASP A 277 13.61 -13.73 -1.15
C ASP A 277 13.87 -13.10 0.23
N GLN A 278 15.00 -12.39 0.38
CA GLN A 278 15.35 -11.70 1.60
C GLN A 278 16.01 -10.35 1.30
N ILE A 279 15.79 -9.37 2.17
CA ILE A 279 16.55 -8.10 2.19
C ILE A 279 17.17 -7.92 3.57
N ARG A 280 18.47 -7.67 3.61
CA ARG A 280 19.22 -7.35 4.82
C ARG A 280 19.73 -5.92 4.77
N VAL A 281 19.57 -5.19 5.86
CA VAL A 281 20.09 -3.84 6.04
C VAL A 281 21.02 -3.83 7.25
N ASP A 282 22.31 -3.63 7.00
CA ASP A 282 23.34 -3.50 8.03
C ASP A 282 23.56 -2.01 8.32
N VAL A 283 23.18 -1.54 9.51
CA VAL A 283 23.45 -0.18 9.99
C VAL A 283 24.93 -0.07 10.31
N THR A 284 25.65 0.79 9.58
CA THR A 284 27.11 0.92 9.68
C THR A 284 27.56 2.20 10.37
N GLN A 285 26.75 3.26 10.32
CA GLN A 285 26.99 4.53 11.01
C GLN A 285 25.65 5.07 11.51
N TYR A 286 25.66 5.58 12.73
CA TYR A 286 24.49 6.16 13.39
C TYR A 286 24.83 7.52 14.00
N ARG A 287 23.80 8.29 14.31
CA ARG A 287 23.89 9.54 15.05
C ARG A 287 23.30 9.41 16.45
N GLY A 288 23.80 10.22 17.38
CA GLY A 288 23.34 10.26 18.76
C GLY A 288 23.61 8.95 19.50
N ASN A 289 22.59 8.40 20.16
CA ASN A 289 22.72 7.29 21.09
C ASN A 289 22.69 5.91 20.45
N GLY A 290 22.35 5.78 19.16
CA GLY A 290 22.34 4.49 18.47
C GLY A 290 21.60 4.53 17.13
N GLY A 291 21.74 3.44 16.38
CA GLY A 291 21.07 3.25 15.10
C GLY A 291 19.61 2.79 15.22
N GLY A 292 18.99 2.61 14.07
CA GLY A 292 17.60 2.20 13.94
C GLY A 292 17.05 2.60 12.58
N LEU A 293 15.92 2.02 12.19
CA LEU A 293 15.26 2.28 10.92
C LEU A 293 13.76 2.46 11.16
N GLY A 294 13.12 3.26 10.31
CA GLY A 294 11.67 3.46 10.34
C GLY A 294 10.95 2.27 9.71
N GLU A 295 11.21 2.04 8.42
CA GLU A 295 10.52 1.08 7.57
C GLU A 295 11.48 0.63 6.45
N ILE A 296 11.32 -0.60 5.98
CA ILE A 296 12.00 -1.15 4.81
C ILE A 296 10.93 -1.54 3.79
N GLU A 297 10.85 -0.79 2.70
CA GLU A 297 9.96 -1.11 1.59
C GLU A 297 10.75 -1.68 0.43
N VAL A 298 10.24 -2.75 -0.17
CA VAL A 298 10.77 -3.31 -1.42
C VAL A 298 9.63 -3.45 -2.39
N PHE A 299 9.78 -2.91 -3.59
CA PHE A 299 8.76 -2.90 -4.61
C PHE A 299 9.11 -3.88 -5.74
N ASP A 300 8.14 -4.74 -6.04
CA ASP A 300 8.05 -5.45 -7.32
C ASP A 300 7.03 -4.70 -8.17
N ASN A 301 7.54 -4.03 -9.19
CA ASN A 301 6.89 -2.99 -9.96
C ASN A 301 6.33 -1.88 -9.07
N LYS A 302 5.07 -2.02 -8.67
CA LYS A 302 4.37 -0.99 -7.92
C LYS A 302 3.90 -1.44 -6.53
N ILE A 303 4.10 -2.70 -6.21
CA ILE A 303 3.56 -3.35 -5.02
C ILE A 303 4.68 -3.48 -3.99
N ASN A 304 4.49 -2.93 -2.80
CA ASN A 304 5.42 -3.15 -1.68
C ASN A 304 5.31 -4.61 -1.22
N VAL A 305 6.28 -5.43 -1.61
CA VAL A 305 6.34 -6.85 -1.29
C VAL A 305 7.01 -7.12 0.06
N ALA A 306 7.64 -6.15 0.70
CA ALA A 306 8.19 -6.31 2.06
C ALA A 306 7.12 -6.16 3.15
N ARG A 307 5.98 -5.54 2.84
CA ARG A 307 4.90 -5.30 3.80
C ARG A 307 4.41 -6.59 4.46
N ASN A 308 4.30 -6.56 5.79
CA ASN A 308 3.89 -7.66 6.67
C ASN A 308 4.73 -8.95 6.53
N CYS A 309 5.95 -8.83 6.03
CA CYS A 309 6.92 -9.92 6.05
C CYS A 309 7.53 -10.08 7.45
N SER A 310 8.12 -11.25 7.70
CA SER A 310 8.82 -11.48 8.96
C SER A 310 10.14 -10.73 8.97
N VAL A 311 10.50 -10.18 10.14
CA VAL A 311 11.76 -9.46 10.31
C VAL A 311 12.50 -10.04 11.51
N VAL A 312 13.76 -10.37 11.29
CA VAL A 312 14.71 -10.70 12.37
C VAL A 312 15.81 -9.67 12.39
N ALA A 313 16.32 -9.35 13.57
CA ALA A 313 17.39 -8.39 13.73
C ALA A 313 18.46 -8.92 14.70
N SER A 314 19.65 -8.32 14.63
CA SER A 314 20.74 -8.64 15.55
C SER A 314 20.37 -8.41 17.01
N GLU A 315 19.56 -7.38 17.27
CA GLU A 315 19.06 -6.98 18.58
C GLU A 315 17.97 -5.90 18.39
N TYR A 316 17.29 -5.55 19.47
CA TYR A 316 16.44 -4.37 19.54
C TYR A 316 16.50 -3.76 20.94
N TRP A 317 16.23 -2.47 21.04
CA TRP A 317 16.47 -1.66 22.23
C TRP A 317 15.80 -2.25 23.47
N GLU A 318 16.63 -2.68 24.44
CA GLU A 318 16.25 -3.22 25.76
C GLU A 318 15.19 -4.34 25.71
N GLN A 319 15.14 -5.08 24.60
CA GLN A 319 14.07 -6.07 24.34
C GLN A 319 12.65 -5.46 24.43
N ASN A 320 12.52 -4.15 24.22
CA ASN A 320 11.26 -3.43 24.30
C ASN A 320 10.39 -3.71 23.06
N PRO A 321 9.19 -4.29 23.22
CA PRO A 321 8.30 -4.60 22.10
C PRO A 321 7.92 -3.39 21.24
N LYS A 322 7.97 -2.18 21.80
CA LYS A 322 7.70 -0.93 21.06
C LYS A 322 8.68 -0.69 19.92
N HIS A 323 9.91 -1.21 20.03
CA HIS A 323 10.99 -1.03 19.06
C HIS A 323 11.38 -2.33 18.36
N HIS A 324 10.46 -3.30 18.35
CA HIS A 324 10.68 -4.61 17.78
C HIS A 324 10.90 -4.55 16.25
N PRO A 325 11.76 -5.40 15.65
CA PRO A 325 12.07 -5.36 14.22
C PRO A 325 10.88 -5.55 13.27
N THR A 326 9.76 -6.15 13.71
CA THR A 326 8.52 -6.26 12.92
C THR A 326 7.94 -4.90 12.51
N ASN A 327 8.32 -3.84 13.24
CA ASN A 327 7.98 -2.49 12.90
C ASN A 327 8.53 -2.06 11.52
N LEU A 328 9.58 -2.70 11.01
CA LEU A 328 10.20 -2.33 9.73
C LEU A 328 9.41 -2.72 8.49
N THR A 329 8.25 -3.36 8.65
CA THR A 329 7.41 -3.80 7.53
C THR A 329 5.93 -3.55 7.77
N ASN A 330 5.57 -2.69 8.73
CA ASN A 330 4.19 -2.46 9.14
C ASN A 330 3.49 -1.39 8.26
N GLY A 331 4.25 -0.66 7.45
CA GLY A 331 3.80 0.45 6.61
C GLY A 331 3.74 1.81 7.31
N ASP A 332 4.31 1.95 8.51
CA ASP A 332 4.50 3.23 9.20
C ASP A 332 5.80 3.90 8.74
N ASN A 333 5.69 4.78 7.75
CA ASN A 333 6.80 5.55 7.22
C ASN A 333 6.92 6.95 7.85
N SER A 334 6.26 7.20 8.98
CA SER A 334 6.28 8.51 9.64
C SER A 334 7.64 8.87 10.25
N GLY A 335 8.42 7.85 10.64
CA GLY A 335 9.66 8.01 11.41
C GLY A 335 9.45 8.45 12.87
N ALA A 336 8.20 8.70 13.29
CA ALA A 336 7.82 9.17 14.63
C ALA A 336 7.25 8.04 15.51
N THR A 337 6.73 6.98 14.91
CA THR A 337 6.24 5.77 15.57
C THR A 337 6.64 4.54 14.77
N GLY A 338 6.31 3.35 15.30
CA GLY A 338 6.38 2.12 14.51
C GLY A 338 7.75 1.85 13.90
N PHE A 339 8.84 2.11 14.63
CA PHE A 339 10.22 1.95 14.15
C PHE A 339 11.03 0.96 14.99
N TRP A 340 12.14 0.47 14.44
CA TRP A 340 13.11 -0.39 15.15
C TRP A 340 14.31 0.42 15.63
N LEU A 341 14.77 0.16 16.86
CA LEU A 341 15.95 0.77 17.47
C LEU A 341 16.95 -0.29 17.92
N LEU A 342 18.25 0.02 17.79
CA LEU A 342 19.35 -0.73 18.37
C LEU A 342 19.64 -0.28 19.81
N ASN A 343 20.36 -1.10 20.61
CA ASN A 343 20.83 -0.66 21.92
C ASN A 343 21.81 0.49 21.82
N ASN A 344 22.09 1.11 22.98
CA ASN A 344 22.96 2.28 23.06
C ASN A 344 24.34 1.98 22.48
N GLN A 345 24.81 2.89 21.64
CA GLN A 345 26.14 2.87 21.01
C GLN A 345 26.39 1.67 20.09
N LYS A 346 25.33 1.00 19.62
CA LYS A 346 25.42 -0.18 18.76
C LYS A 346 25.09 0.12 17.30
N THR A 347 25.87 -0.50 16.43
CA THR A 347 25.48 -0.88 15.07
C THR A 347 24.81 -2.26 15.09
N GLY A 348 24.11 -2.62 14.03
CA GLY A 348 23.45 -3.91 13.94
C GLY A 348 22.80 -4.10 12.58
N TRP A 349 21.98 -5.14 12.44
CA TRP A 349 21.33 -5.45 11.18
C TRP A 349 19.90 -5.92 11.38
N ALA A 350 19.08 -5.71 10.37
CA ALA A 350 17.75 -6.30 10.24
C ALA A 350 17.66 -7.04 8.90
N LEU A 351 17.01 -8.20 8.90
CA LEU A 351 16.74 -9.02 7.74
C LEU A 351 15.23 -9.26 7.65
N VAL A 352 14.63 -8.81 6.55
CA VAL A 352 13.25 -9.10 6.19
C VAL A 352 13.27 -10.38 5.35
N ASP A 353 12.51 -11.38 5.79
CA ASP A 353 12.30 -12.63 5.07
C ASP A 353 10.92 -12.62 4.41
N LEU A 354 10.90 -12.65 3.07
CA LEU A 354 9.68 -12.52 2.29
C LEU A 354 8.92 -13.84 2.15
N ILE A 355 9.50 -14.95 2.61
CA ILE A 355 8.97 -16.31 2.48
C ILE A 355 8.66 -16.91 3.85
N ASN A 356 9.64 -17.02 4.73
CA ASN A 356 9.50 -17.75 5.99
C ASN A 356 8.71 -16.95 7.01
N TYR A 357 7.85 -17.63 7.77
CA TYR A 357 7.23 -17.04 8.95
C TYR A 357 8.18 -17.27 10.11
N LEU A 358 8.73 -16.19 10.64
CA LEU A 358 9.58 -16.20 11.82
C LEU A 358 8.71 -15.69 12.97
N PRO A 359 7.99 -16.58 13.69
CA PRO A 359 7.24 -16.17 14.87
C PRO A 359 8.22 -15.61 15.91
N PHE A 360 7.73 -14.66 16.71
CA PHE A 360 8.46 -14.03 17.80
C PHE A 360 9.32 -15.04 18.57
N GLN A 361 10.62 -14.76 18.70
CA GLN A 361 11.51 -15.38 19.69
C GLN A 361 11.72 -14.40 20.83
#